data_AF-A0A1F4XTT2-F1
#
_entry.id   AF-A0A1F4XTT2-F1
#
_cell.length_a   1.000
_cell.length_b   1.000
_cell.length_c   1.000
_cell.angle_alpha   90.00
_cell.angle_beta   90.00
_cell.angle_gamma   90.00
#
_symmetry.space_group_name_H-M   'P 1'
#
loop_
_entity.id
_entity.type
_entity.pdbx_description
1 polymer ?
#
loop_
_entity_poly.entity_id
_entity_poly.type
_entity_poly.pdbx_seq_one_letter_code
_entity_poly.pdbx_strand_id
1 'polypeptide(L)'
;MQNHFHLLVKETRDKGISAFMQKLGTAYTMYFNIKYDRSGSLLAGPFRSRHVSNDRYLQRIIQYIHCNPTELYEPGWKNGKVKNIKNLEQRLSGYPYSSLHAYQNSAAEERKLLDSSIFEVERQLPLRRMLAEAHEYYTTHENGKARP
;
A
#
# COMPACT_ATOMS: atom_id res chain seq x y z
N MET A 1 7.80 1.15 0.78
CA MET A 1 7.88 -0.30 1.08
C MET A 1 9.14 -0.82 1.79
N GLN A 2 10.38 -0.36 1.54
CA GLN A 2 11.57 -0.93 2.21
C GLN A 2 11.62 -0.73 3.73
N ASN A 3 11.04 0.36 4.23
CA ASN A 3 11.10 0.75 5.64
C ASN A 3 9.74 1.26 6.18
N HIS A 4 8.67 1.09 5.41
CA HIS A 4 7.31 1.51 5.77
C HIS A 4 6.30 0.73 4.93
N PHE A 5 5.06 0.68 5.42
CA PHE A 5 3.91 0.08 4.75
C PHE A 5 2.77 1.09 4.65
N HIS A 6 1.86 0.89 3.69
CA HIS A 6 0.62 1.66 3.53
C HIS A 6 -0.57 0.70 3.66
N LEU A 7 -1.59 1.10 4.42
CA LEU A 7 -2.81 0.32 4.62
C LEU A 7 -4.02 1.16 4.21
N LEU A 8 -4.97 0.54 3.51
CA LEU A 8 -6.31 1.06 3.35
C LEU A 8 -7.21 0.32 4.35
N VAL A 9 -7.76 1.06 5.31
CA VAL A 9 -8.57 0.49 6.40
C VAL A 9 -9.89 1.23 6.52
N LYS A 10 -10.96 0.48 6.82
CA LYS A 10 -12.29 0.99 7.10
C LYS A 10 -12.51 0.96 8.61
N GLU A 11 -12.83 2.11 9.19
CA GLU A 11 -13.20 2.17 10.60
C GLU A 11 -14.60 1.59 10.80
N THR A 12 -14.72 0.61 11.70
CA THR A 12 -16.00 -0.05 12.02
C THR A 12 -16.54 0.33 13.40
N ARG A 13 -15.75 1.04 14.21
CA ARG A 13 -16.08 1.55 15.55
C ARG A 13 -15.26 2.81 15.81
N ASP A 14 -15.82 3.75 16.56
CA ASP A 14 -15.12 4.99 16.91
C ASP A 14 -13.71 4.71 17.48
N LYS A 15 -12.71 5.41 16.95
CA LYS A 15 -11.27 5.26 17.29
C LYS A 15 -10.69 3.86 17.06
N GLY A 16 -11.39 3.01 16.31
CA GLY A 16 -11.01 1.63 16.02
C GLY A 16 -9.68 1.54 15.26
N ILE A 17 -9.43 2.44 14.31
CA ILE A 17 -8.16 2.46 13.57
C ILE A 17 -6.98 2.76 14.50
N SER A 18 -7.12 3.77 15.37
CA SER A 18 -6.06 4.14 16.32
C SER A 18 -5.74 2.99 17.28
N ALA A 19 -6.77 2.34 17.83
CA ALA A 19 -6.60 1.17 18.70
C ALA A 19 -5.96 -0.01 17.96
N PHE A 20 -6.36 -0.27 16.71
CA PHE A 20 -5.77 -1.30 15.86
C PHE A 20 -4.28 -1.04 15.61
N MET A 21 -3.92 0.18 15.17
CA MET A 21 -2.55 0.55 14.87
C MET A 21 -1.64 0.51 16.11
N GLN A 22 -2.16 0.91 17.28
CA GLN A 22 -1.45 0.79 18.55
C GLN A 22 -1.12 -0.68 18.86
N LYS A 23 -2.13 -1.57 18.80
CA LYS A 23 -1.94 -3.01 19.07
C LYS A 23 -0.96 -3.64 18.07
N LEU A 24 -1.13 -3.37 16.78
CA LEU A 24 -0.26 -3.88 15.72
C LEU A 24 1.20 -3.44 15.93
N GLY A 25 1.42 -2.14 16.13
CA GLY A 25 2.76 -1.58 16.29
C GLY A 25 3.46 -2.08 17.55
N THR A 26 2.75 -2.15 18.68
CA THR A 26 3.29 -2.69 19.93
C THR A 26 3.63 -4.17 19.80
N ALA A 27 2.70 -5.00 19.32
CA ALA A 27 2.91 -6.43 19.20
C ALA A 27 4.09 -6.77 18.27
N TYR A 28 4.18 -6.10 17.12
CA TYR A 28 5.28 -6.33 16.18
C TYR A 28 6.63 -5.84 16.74
N THR A 29 6.66 -4.69 17.41
CA THR A 29 7.88 -4.18 18.07
C THR A 29 8.37 -5.16 19.14
N MET A 30 7.47 -5.66 20.00
CA MET A 30 7.81 -6.65 21.03
C MET A 30 8.33 -7.94 20.40
N TYR A 31 7.62 -8.49 19.42
CA TYR A 31 8.04 -9.70 18.70
C TYR A 31 9.45 -9.53 18.10
N PHE A 32 9.69 -8.44 17.38
CA PHE A 32 10.96 -8.19 16.72
C PHE A 32 12.09 -8.03 17.74
N ASN A 33 11.86 -7.29 18.82
CA ASN A 33 12.83 -7.08 19.88
C ASN A 33 13.21 -8.41 20.56
N ILE A 34 12.24 -9.26 20.88
CA ILE A 34 12.50 -10.59 21.45
C ILE A 34 13.28 -11.46 20.46
N LYS A 35 12.86 -11.50 19.19
CA LYS A 35 13.47 -12.37 18.18
C LYS A 35 14.93 -12.02 17.87
N TYR A 36 15.27 -10.73 17.92
CA TYR A 36 16.58 -10.23 17.51
C TYR A 36 17.41 -9.69 18.69
N ASP A 37 17.02 -9.99 19.94
CA ASP A 37 17.67 -9.53 21.17
C ASP A 37 17.94 -8.01 21.17
N ARG A 38 16.90 -7.24 20.84
CA ARG A 38 16.93 -5.78 20.81
C ARG A 38 16.05 -5.19 21.90
N SER A 39 16.29 -3.94 22.21
CA SER A 39 15.42 -3.12 23.06
C SER A 39 15.12 -1.76 22.41
N GLY A 40 14.09 -1.09 22.91
CA GLY A 40 13.68 0.24 22.43
C GLY A 40 12.70 0.22 21.26
N SER A 41 12.53 1.38 20.62
CA SER A 41 11.55 1.60 19.55
C SER A 41 12.00 0.98 18.22
N LEU A 42 11.07 0.29 17.53
CA LEU A 42 11.30 -0.22 16.17
C LEU A 42 10.76 0.71 15.09
N LEU A 43 9.56 1.26 15.30
CA LEU A 43 8.90 2.17 14.37
C LEU A 43 9.39 3.61 14.57
N ALA A 44 9.61 4.33 13.47
CA ALA A 44 10.18 5.68 13.49
C ALA A 44 9.26 6.77 14.09
N GLY A 45 7.99 6.45 14.34
CA GLY A 45 7.03 7.38 14.95
C GLY A 45 5.59 6.89 14.87
N PRO A 46 4.62 7.74 15.27
CA PRO A 46 3.20 7.45 15.14
C PRO A 46 2.80 7.22 13.67
N PHE A 47 1.75 6.42 13.45
CA PHE A 47 1.17 6.29 12.12
C PHE A 47 0.58 7.63 11.66
N ARG A 48 0.59 7.85 10.35
CA ARG A 48 -0.12 8.96 9.71
C ARG A 48 -1.37 8.39 9.04
N SER A 49 -2.42 9.19 8.98
CA SER A 49 -3.66 8.81 8.32
C SER A 49 -4.22 9.99 7.54
N ARG A 50 -4.90 9.66 6.44
CA ARG A 50 -5.64 10.60 5.62
C ARG A 50 -7.01 10.00 5.32
N HIS A 51 -8.06 10.76 5.60
CA HIS A 51 -9.42 10.31 5.36
C HIS A 51 -9.69 10.24 3.85
N VAL A 52 -10.23 9.10 3.41
CA VAL A 52 -10.67 8.89 2.03
C VAL A 52 -12.11 9.37 1.91
N SER A 53 -12.29 10.59 1.40
CA SER A 53 -13.58 11.30 1.45
C SER A 53 -14.53 11.03 0.27
N ASN A 54 -14.06 10.36 -0.78
CA ASN A 54 -14.86 10.09 -1.98
C ASN A 54 -14.32 8.92 -2.80
N ASP A 55 -15.18 8.34 -3.63
CA ASP A 55 -14.88 7.15 -4.43
C ASP A 55 -13.75 7.37 -5.42
N ARG A 56 -13.67 8.56 -6.04
CA ARG A 56 -12.57 8.87 -6.97
C ARG A 56 -11.22 8.81 -6.27
N TYR A 57 -11.15 9.34 -5.05
CA TYR A 57 -9.95 9.28 -4.25
C TYR A 57 -9.64 7.87 -3.75
N LEU A 58 -10.67 7.08 -3.40
CA LEU A 58 -10.52 5.67 -3.07
C LEU A 58 -9.83 4.89 -4.20
N GLN A 59 -10.27 5.07 -5.46
CA GLN A 59 -9.64 4.43 -6.61
C GLN A 59 -8.16 4.80 -6.75
N ARG A 60 -7.83 6.09 -6.60
CA ARG A 60 -6.43 6.57 -6.68
C ARG A 60 -5.57 5.97 -5.56
N ILE A 61 -6.11 5.83 -4.34
CA ILE A 61 -5.36 5.27 -3.21
C ILE A 61 -5.10 3.77 -3.38
N ILE A 62 -6.05 2.99 -3.90
CA ILE A 62 -5.82 1.57 -4.22
C ILE A 62 -4.63 1.43 -5.18
N GLN A 63 -4.64 2.21 -6.26
CA GLN A 63 -3.56 2.22 -7.26
C GLN A 63 -2.23 2.67 -6.63
N TYR A 64 -2.24 3.74 -5.82
CA TYR A 64 -1.07 4.27 -5.14
C TYR A 64 -0.40 3.21 -4.26
N ILE A 65 -1.19 2.51 -3.44
CA ILE A 65 -0.69 1.47 -2.52
C ILE A 65 -0.05 0.35 -3.32
N HIS A 66 -0.76 -0.19 -4.32
CA HIS A 66 -0.27 -1.32 -5.11
C HIS A 66 0.94 -0.95 -5.99
N CYS A 67 1.04 0.31 -6.43
CA CYS A 67 2.17 0.78 -7.24
C CYS A 67 3.33 1.34 -6.40
N ASN A 68 3.21 1.50 -5.08
CA ASN A 68 4.32 1.96 -4.25
C ASN A 68 5.60 1.10 -4.34
N PRO A 69 5.53 -0.24 -4.46
CA PRO A 69 6.72 -1.08 -4.64
C PRO A 69 7.46 -0.87 -5.97
N THR A 70 6.93 -0.13 -6.95
CA THR A 70 7.60 0.07 -8.26
C THR A 70 8.98 0.69 -8.11
N GLU A 71 9.15 1.60 -7.15
CA GLU A 71 10.41 2.30 -6.86
C GLU A 71 11.54 1.33 -6.43
N LEU A 72 11.19 0.13 -5.95
CA LEU A 72 12.16 -0.92 -5.61
C LEU A 72 12.86 -1.49 -6.85
N TYR A 73 12.16 -1.49 -7.99
CA TYR A 73 12.62 -2.10 -9.24
C TYR A 73 13.05 -1.06 -10.27
N GLU A 74 12.38 0.10 -10.27
CA GLU A 74 12.61 1.22 -11.18
C GLU A 74 12.70 2.52 -10.34
N PRO A 75 13.87 2.86 -9.76
CA PRO A 75 14.02 4.04 -8.90
C PRO A 75 13.68 5.38 -9.59
N GLY A 76 13.72 5.40 -10.93
CA GLY A 76 13.32 6.55 -11.74
C GLY A 76 11.81 6.65 -12.02
N TRP A 77 11.00 5.68 -11.56
CA TRP A 77 9.59 5.51 -11.89
C TRP A 77 8.78 6.79 -11.68
N LYS A 78 8.90 7.43 -10.50
CA LYS A 78 8.17 8.65 -10.16
C LYS A 78 8.48 9.82 -11.10
N ASN A 79 9.69 9.83 -11.65
CA ASN A 79 10.14 10.83 -12.62
C ASN A 79 9.82 10.43 -14.08
N GLY A 80 8.99 9.40 -14.29
CA GLY A 80 8.61 8.91 -15.62
C GLY A 80 9.66 8.06 -16.31
N LYS A 81 10.74 7.68 -15.61
CA LYS A 81 11.81 6.85 -16.15
C LYS A 81 11.55 5.39 -15.80
N VAL A 82 11.23 4.60 -16.81
CA VAL A 82 11.04 3.15 -16.70
C VAL A 82 11.89 2.46 -17.74
N LYS A 83 12.85 1.64 -17.31
CA LYS A 83 13.76 0.94 -18.23
C LYS A 83 13.07 -0.23 -18.92
N ASN A 84 12.35 -1.04 -18.15
CA ASN A 84 11.65 -2.21 -18.69
C ASN A 84 10.29 -2.40 -18.02
N ILE A 85 9.25 -1.89 -18.68
CA ILE A 85 7.88 -1.93 -18.17
C ILE A 85 7.32 -3.35 -18.05
N LYS A 86 7.69 -4.28 -18.95
CA LYS A 86 7.24 -5.68 -18.86
C LYS A 86 7.82 -6.38 -17.64
N ASN A 87 9.12 -6.18 -17.39
CA ASN A 87 9.77 -6.69 -16.18
C ASN A 87 9.17 -6.03 -14.92
N LEU A 88 8.88 -4.72 -14.94
CA LEU A 88 8.22 -4.05 -13.82
C LEU A 88 6.84 -4.67 -13.52
N GLU A 89 6.02 -4.90 -14.53
CA GLU A 89 4.72 -5.56 -14.38
C GLU A 89 4.86 -6.94 -13.74
N GLN A 90 5.78 -7.77 -14.23
CA GLN A 90 6.04 -9.10 -13.68
C GLN A 90 6.49 -9.04 -12.21
N ARG A 91 7.40 -8.11 -11.90
CA ARG A 91 7.92 -7.92 -10.54
C ARG A 91 6.85 -7.43 -9.58
N LEU A 92 5.98 -6.54 -10.03
CA LEU A 92 4.92 -5.97 -9.22
C LEU A 92 3.82 -7.00 -8.93
N SER A 93 3.38 -7.76 -9.94
CA SER A 93 2.43 -8.87 -9.74
C SER A 93 2.98 -9.96 -8.81
N GLY A 94 4.30 -10.18 -8.83
CA GLY A 94 4.97 -11.15 -7.95
C GLY A 94 5.43 -10.60 -6.60
N TYR A 95 5.10 -9.35 -6.25
CA TYR A 95 5.57 -8.74 -5.00
C TYR A 95 4.76 -9.27 -3.80
N PRO A 96 5.37 -10.05 -2.89
CA PRO A 96 4.62 -10.81 -1.87
C PRO A 96 4.10 -9.94 -0.73
N TYR A 97 4.57 -8.71 -0.58
CA TYR A 97 4.19 -7.80 0.51
C TYR A 97 3.16 -6.76 0.06
N SER A 98 2.29 -7.14 -0.86
CA SER A 98 1.16 -6.34 -1.36
C SER A 98 -0.05 -7.25 -1.54
N SER A 99 -1.24 -6.71 -1.29
CA SER A 99 -2.49 -7.40 -1.61
C SER A 99 -2.80 -7.43 -3.11
N LEU A 100 -1.94 -6.91 -4.00
CA LEU A 100 -2.19 -6.85 -5.44
C LEU A 100 -2.53 -8.23 -6.04
N HIS A 101 -1.85 -9.30 -5.61
CA HIS A 101 -2.17 -10.65 -6.07
C HIS A 101 -3.62 -11.04 -5.73
N ALA A 102 -4.12 -10.68 -4.54
CA ALA A 102 -5.51 -10.90 -4.14
C ALA A 102 -6.52 -10.16 -5.01
N TYR A 103 -6.14 -8.99 -5.56
CA TYR A 103 -6.98 -8.22 -6.49
C TYR A 103 -6.98 -8.83 -7.90
N GLN A 104 -5.84 -9.37 -8.33
CA GLN A 104 -5.67 -9.99 -9.65
C GLN A 104 -6.19 -11.43 -9.71
N ASN A 105 -6.25 -12.13 -8.58
CA ASN A 105 -6.62 -13.53 -8.49
C ASN A 105 -7.72 -13.73 -7.43
N SER A 106 -8.94 -13.99 -7.88
CA SER A 106 -10.10 -14.21 -7.00
C SER A 106 -10.00 -15.47 -6.13
N ALA A 107 -9.14 -16.43 -6.51
CA ALA A 107 -8.88 -17.65 -5.75
C ALA A 107 -7.71 -17.52 -4.75
N ALA A 108 -7.09 -16.34 -4.64
CA ALA A 108 -5.99 -16.10 -3.71
C ALA A 108 -6.45 -16.25 -2.25
N GLU A 109 -5.70 -17.00 -1.45
CA GLU A 109 -6.03 -17.28 -0.05
C GLU A 109 -6.03 -16.01 0.81
N GLU A 110 -5.09 -15.08 0.55
CA GLU A 110 -5.01 -13.80 1.25
C GLU A 110 -6.22 -12.89 1.00
N ARG A 111 -7.05 -13.19 0.00
CA ARG A 111 -8.30 -12.46 -0.25
C ARG A 111 -9.25 -12.54 0.95
N LYS A 112 -9.13 -13.60 1.77
CA LYS A 112 -9.86 -13.79 3.04
C LYS A 112 -9.50 -12.75 4.11
N LEU A 113 -8.36 -12.07 3.97
CA LEU A 113 -7.93 -11.00 4.88
C LEU A 113 -8.50 -9.63 4.50
N LEU A 114 -9.12 -9.52 3.32
CA LEU A 114 -9.64 -8.28 2.76
C LEU A 114 -11.16 -8.21 2.94
N ASP A 115 -11.67 -7.02 3.19
CA ASP A 115 -13.11 -6.77 3.21
C ASP A 115 -13.67 -6.98 1.80
N SER A 116 -14.64 -7.89 1.64
CA SER A 116 -15.18 -8.26 0.33
C SER A 116 -15.82 -7.10 -0.41
N SER A 117 -16.35 -6.10 0.31
CA SER A 117 -16.99 -4.93 -0.29
C SER A 117 -16.02 -4.08 -1.13
N ILE A 118 -14.70 -4.19 -0.89
CA ILE A 118 -13.71 -3.47 -1.70
C ILE A 118 -13.74 -3.91 -3.17
N PHE A 119 -14.09 -5.16 -3.44
CA PHE A 119 -14.12 -5.71 -4.80
C PHE A 119 -15.40 -5.37 -5.56
N GLU A 120 -16.41 -4.84 -4.87
CA GLU A 120 -17.64 -4.32 -5.50
C GLU A 120 -17.42 -2.88 -6.00
N VAL A 121 -16.51 -2.14 -5.37
CA VAL A 121 -16.26 -0.72 -5.67
C VAL A 121 -14.96 -0.48 -6.43
N GLU A 122 -13.97 -1.37 -6.33
CA GLU A 122 -12.70 -1.23 -7.04
C GLU A 122 -12.88 -1.37 -8.56
N ARG A 123 -12.20 -0.50 -9.31
CA ARG A 123 -12.10 -0.61 -10.76
C ARG A 123 -10.97 -1.57 -11.11
N GLN A 124 -11.32 -2.78 -11.53
CA GLN A 124 -10.36 -3.75 -12.04
C GLN A 124 -9.67 -3.23 -13.31
N LEU A 125 -8.53 -2.58 -13.14
CA LEU A 125 -7.72 -2.06 -14.23
C LEU A 125 -6.63 -3.07 -14.61
N PRO A 126 -6.32 -3.23 -15.92
CA PRO A 126 -5.09 -3.88 -16.33
C PRO A 126 -3.89 -3.21 -15.64
N LEU A 127 -2.90 -4.00 -15.19
CA LEU A 127 -1.75 -3.48 -14.42
C LEU A 127 -1.05 -2.31 -15.14
N ARG A 128 -0.94 -2.38 -16.47
CA ARG A 128 -0.38 -1.30 -17.29
C ARG A 128 -1.10 0.03 -17.11
N ARG A 129 -2.44 0.00 -17.02
CA ARG A 129 -3.29 1.19 -16.83
C ARG A 129 -3.20 1.69 -15.40
N MET A 130 -3.23 0.79 -14.42
CA MET A 130 -3.00 1.12 -13.01
C MET A 130 -1.67 1.85 -12.80
N LEU A 131 -0.59 1.33 -13.41
CA LEU A 131 0.73 1.94 -13.41
C LEU A 131 0.71 3.36 -14.02
N ALA A 132 0.07 3.54 -15.19
CA ALA A 132 -0.04 4.85 -15.81
C ALA A 132 -0.82 5.87 -14.94
N GLU A 133 -1.97 5.48 -14.37
CA GLU A 133 -2.77 6.35 -13.50
C GLU A 133 -2.05 6.67 -12.18
N ALA A 134 -1.31 5.71 -11.61
CA ALA A 134 -0.49 5.95 -10.42
C ALA A 134 0.64 6.95 -10.73
N HIS A 135 1.32 6.82 -11.88
CA HIS A 135 2.36 7.76 -12.31
C HIS A 135 1.84 9.19 -12.47
N GLU A 136 0.69 9.35 -13.12
CA GLU A 136 0.00 10.65 -13.23
C GLU A 136 -0.29 11.26 -11.85
N TYR A 137 -0.75 10.45 -10.90
CA TYR A 137 -0.99 10.91 -9.53
C TYR A 137 0.30 11.37 -8.84
N TYR A 138 1.39 10.60 -8.99
CA TYR A 138 2.70 10.97 -8.45
C TYR A 138 3.18 12.32 -9.00
N THR A 139 3.10 12.55 -10.31
CA THR A 139 3.59 13.79 -10.93
C THR A 139 2.75 15.02 -10.58
N THR A 140 1.44 14.84 -10.38
CA THR A 140 0.50 15.95 -10.09
C THR A 140 0.39 16.29 -8.60
N HIS A 141 0.65 15.34 -7.69
CA HIS A 141 0.41 15.52 -6.25
C HIS A 141 1.65 15.34 -5.35
N GLU A 142 2.76 14.73 -5.79
CA GLU A 142 3.97 14.58 -4.94
C GLU A 142 4.91 15.79 -4.95
N ASN A 143 4.82 16.70 -5.94
CA ASN A 143 5.69 17.88 -6.01
C ASN A 143 5.30 19.01 -5.03
N GLY A 144 4.35 18.80 -4.12
CA GLY A 144 3.91 19.81 -3.16
C GLY A 144 3.14 19.27 -1.96
N LYS A 145 3.88 18.78 -0.94
CA LYS A 145 3.45 18.53 0.45
C LYS A 145 2.45 17.37 0.71
N ALA A 146 2.82 16.58 1.73
CA ALA A 146 2.10 15.48 2.40
C ALA A 146 1.86 14.21 1.57
N ARG A 147 2.79 13.25 1.74
CA ARG A 147 2.55 11.83 1.42
C ARG A 147 1.29 11.35 2.17
N PRO A 148 0.34 10.66 1.51
CA PRO A 148 -0.82 10.07 2.18
C PRO A 148 -0.43 9.10 3.29
#